data_AF-A0A2N7GBD3-F1
#
_entry.id   AF-A0A2N7GBD3-F1
#
_cell.length_a   1.000
_cell.length_b   1.000
_cell.length_c   1.000
_cell.angle_alpha   90.00
_cell.angle_beta   90.00
_cell.angle_gamma   90.00
#
_symmetry.space_group_name_H-M   'P 1'
#
loop_
_entity.id
_entity.type
_entity.pdbx_description
1 polymer ?
#
loop_
_entity_poly.entity_id
_entity_poly.type
_entity_poly.pdbx_seq_one_letter_code
_entity_poly.pdbx_strand_id
1 'polypeptide(L)' 'MSNDNTTPLDNAPDEIKLAVDLIYLLESNDVDIETAVKAIDIVKADLQTKLPSS' A
#
# COMPACT_ATOMS: atom_id res chain seq x y z
N MET A 1 -18.34 5.50 -28.50
CA MET A 1 -17.02 5.61 -27.85
C MET A 1 -17.04 4.76 -26.60
N SER A 2 -16.29 3.66 -26.57
CA SER A 2 -16.07 2.91 -25.33
C SER A 2 -15.14 3.74 -24.46
N ASN A 3 -15.66 4.25 -23.34
CA ASN A 3 -14.84 4.88 -22.32
C ASN A 3 -14.19 3.77 -21.48
N ASP A 4 -13.19 3.11 -22.03
CA ASP A 4 -12.29 2.24 -21.25
C ASP A 4 -11.33 3.12 -20.44
N ASN A 5 -11.86 3.84 -19.45
CA ASN A 5 -11.09 4.38 -18.35
C ASN A 5 -11.04 3.33 -17.22
N THR A 6 -10.74 2.08 -17.54
CA THR A 6 -10.34 1.12 -16.51
C THR A 6 -8.94 1.50 -16.11
N THR A 7 -8.83 2.31 -15.06
CA THR A 7 -7.56 2.53 -14.38
C THR A 7 -6.97 1.16 -14.06
N PRO A 8 -5.70 0.86 -14.41
CA PRO A 8 -5.12 -0.48 -14.24
C PRO A 8 -5.25 -1.05 -12.81
N LEU A 9 -5.48 -0.17 -11.84
CA LEU A 9 -5.75 -0.51 -10.45
C LEU A 9 -7.13 -1.12 -10.19
N ASP A 10 -8.18 -0.85 -10.96
CA ASP A 10 -9.54 -1.29 -10.61
C ASP A 10 -9.67 -2.81 -10.56
N ASN A 11 -8.90 -3.51 -11.40
CA ASN A 11 -8.85 -4.96 -11.48
C ASN A 11 -7.65 -5.57 -10.72
N ALA A 12 -6.84 -4.77 -10.03
CA ALA A 12 -5.70 -5.27 -9.29
C ALA A 12 -6.12 -6.00 -8.00
N PRO A 13 -5.32 -6.94 -7.49
CA PRO A 13 -5.50 -7.53 -6.17
C PRO A 13 -5.56 -6.46 -5.07
N ASP A 14 -6.29 -6.74 -4.00
CA ASP A 14 -6.53 -5.78 -2.91
C ASP A 14 -5.22 -5.32 -2.25
N GLU A 15 -4.23 -6.21 -2.12
CA GLU A 15 -2.91 -5.88 -1.59
C GLU A 15 -2.14 -4.89 -2.47
N ILE A 16 -2.35 -4.94 -3.79
CA ILE A 16 -1.71 -4.03 -4.74
C ILE A 16 -2.37 -2.65 -4.68
N LYS A 17 -3.70 -2.62 -4.62
CA LYS A 17 -4.47 -1.37 -4.46
C LYS A 17 -4.05 -0.65 -3.17
N LEU A 18 -4.03 -1.38 -2.05
CA LEU A 18 -3.63 -0.83 -0.76
C LEU A 18 -2.18 -0.34 -0.76
N ALA A 19 -1.26 -1.07 -1.41
CA ALA A 19 0.13 -0.62 -1.52
C ALA A 19 0.25 0.70 -2.27
N VAL A 20 -0.51 0.89 -3.35
CA VAL A 20 -0.52 2.14 -4.11
C VAL A 20 -1.11 3.29 -3.29
N ASP A 21 -2.21 3.06 -2.57
CA ASP A 21 -2.80 4.06 -1.69
C ASP A 21 -1.83 4.50 -0.58
N LEU A 22 -1.10 3.55 0.00
CA LEU A 22 -0.09 3.83 1.03
C LEU A 22 1.09 4.62 0.47
N ILE A 23 1.58 4.28 -0.73
CA ILE A 23 2.65 5.04 -1.40
C ILE A 23 2.17 6.48 -1.66
N TYR A 24 0.98 6.65 -2.24
CA TYR A 24 0.40 7.96 -2.50
C TYR A 24 0.28 8.80 -1.21
N LEU A 25 -0.16 8.19 -0.11
CA LEU A 25 -0.28 8.86 1.19
C LEU A 25 1.09 9.34 1.69
N LEU A 26 2.12 8.51 1.60
CA LEU A 26 3.47 8.84 2.06
C LEU A 26 4.08 9.97 1.22
N GLU A 27 3.95 9.88 -0.11
CA GLU A 27 4.42 10.91 -1.03
C GLU A 27 3.67 12.24 -0.84
N SER A 28 2.35 12.20 -0.67
CA SER A 28 1.51 13.39 -0.46
C SER A 28 1.80 14.12 0.85
N ASN A 29 2.45 13.46 1.81
CA ASN A 29 2.89 14.04 3.08
C ASN A 29 4.40 14.34 3.10
N ASP A 30 5.08 14.29 1.95
CA ASP A 30 6.52 14.52 1.80
C ASP A 30 7.37 13.67 2.78
N VAL A 31 6.93 12.43 3.05
CA VAL A 31 7.64 11.54 3.97
C VAL A 31 8.92 11.05 3.31
N ASP A 32 10.04 11.25 4.00
CA ASP A 32 11.35 10.73 3.56
C ASP A 32 11.31 9.21 3.33
N ILE A 33 11.91 8.76 2.23
CA ILE A 33 11.86 7.36 1.79
C ILE A 33 12.44 6.41 2.85
N GLU A 34 13.55 6.78 3.51
CA GLU A 34 14.12 5.92 4.55
C GLU A 34 13.19 5.82 5.76
N THR A 35 12.52 6.91 6.10
CA THR A 35 11.54 6.96 7.19
C THR A 35 10.30 6.12 6.85
N ALA A 36 9.80 6.25 5.61
CA ALA A 36 8.68 5.47 5.10
C ALA A 36 8.95 3.95 5.14
N VAL A 37 10.13 3.52 4.68
CA VAL A 37 10.53 2.10 4.70
C VAL A 37 10.57 1.57 6.13
N LYS A 38 11.21 2.30 7.06
CA LYS A 38 11.27 1.91 8.48
C LYS A 38 9.88 1.80 9.11
N ALA A 39 8.98 2.74 8.79
CA ALA A 39 7.61 2.70 9.28
C ALA A 39 6.81 1.50 8.74
N ILE A 40 6.95 1.20 7.45
CA ILE A 40 6.32 0.03 6.81
C ILE A 40 6.82 -1.27 7.45
N ASP A 41 8.11 -1.38 7.75
CA ASP A 41 8.66 -2.57 8.44
C ASP A 41 8.05 -2.78 9.82
N ILE A 42 7.84 -1.69 10.58
CA ILE A 42 7.16 -1.75 11.89
C ILE A 42 5.71 -2.23 11.72
N VAL A 43 4.97 -1.63 10.78
CA VAL A 43 3.57 -2.02 10.50
C VAL A 43 3.50 -3.48 10.08
N LYS A 44 4.37 -3.93 9.18
CA LYS A 44 4.45 -5.32 8.74
C LYS A 44 4.69 -6.27 9.92
N ALA A 45 5.65 -5.96 10.79
CA ALA A 45 5.94 -6.78 11.96
C ALA A 45 4.71 -6.87 12.89
N ASP A 46 4.04 -5.75 13.19
CA ASP A 46 2.83 -5.72 14.01
C ASP A 46 1.71 -6.57 13.40
N LEU A 47 1.45 -6.44 12.09
CA LEU A 47 0.47 -7.26 11.39
C LEU A 47 0.82 -8.76 11.44
N GLN A 48 2.09 -9.10 11.27
CA GLN A 48 2.55 -10.49 11.39
C GLN A 48 2.33 -11.08 12.78
N THR A 49 2.45 -10.28 13.85
CA THR A 49 2.13 -10.76 15.21
C THR A 49 0.64 -11.04 15.42
N LYS A 50 -0.22 -10.38 14.64
CA LYS A 50 -1.67 -10.51 14.69
C LYS A 50 -2.21 -11.59 13.75
N LEU A 51 -1.39 -12.07 12.81
CA LEU A 51 -1.75 -13.21 12.00
C LEU A 51 -1.91 -14.44 12.92
N PRO A 52 -2.98 -15.23 12.76
CA PRO A 52 -3.14 -16.45 13.53
C PRO A 52 -1.92 -17.33 13.29
N SER A 53 -1.18 -17.59 14.36
CA SER A 53 -0.18 -18.67 14.36
C SER A 53 -0.96 -19.96 14.15
N SER A 54 -0.66 -20.67 13.07
CA SER A 54 -1.31 -21.94 12.72
C SER A 54 -1.21 -22.97 13.85
#